data_AF-A0A955DSP5-F1
#
_entry.id   AF-A0A955DSP5-F1
#
_cell.length_a   1.000
_cell.length_b   1.000
_cell.length_c   1.000
_cell.angle_alpha   90.00
_cell.angle_beta   90.00
_cell.angle_gamma   90.00
#
_symmetry.space_group_name_H-M   'P 1'
#
loop_
_entity.id
_entity.type
_entity.pdbx_description
1 polymer ?
#
loop_
_entity_poly.entity_id
_entity_poly.type
_entity_poly.pdbx_seq_one_letter_code
_entity_poly.pdbx_strand_id
1 'polypeptide(L)'
;LRSARRGTGRFFIVRHVGRTTGTVYETPLILAVVPEGFVCELTYGEDVSWYRNVMAAGRCTIVYGAVETEIVAIEPMTPEAGLAAFGFPESLVLRILRRREFRLLRAGRP
;
A
#
# COMPACT_ATOMS: atom_id res chain seq x y z
N LEU A 1 11.86 -1.59 -10.28
CA LEU A 1 11.99 -2.84 -9.48
C LEU A 1 13.25 -2.86 -8.60
N ARG A 2 14.45 -2.59 -9.12
CA ARG A 2 15.68 -2.55 -8.30
C ARG A 2 15.68 -1.49 -7.18
N SER A 3 15.06 -0.33 -7.37
CA SER A 3 14.96 0.74 -6.35
C SER A 3 14.07 0.37 -5.17
N ALA A 4 12.88 -0.18 -5.41
CA ALA A 4 11.99 -0.65 -4.34
C ALA A 4 12.59 -1.79 -3.51
N ARG A 5 13.38 -2.69 -4.14
CA ARG A 5 14.14 -3.73 -3.42
C ARG A 5 15.33 -3.21 -2.61
N ARG A 6 15.81 -1.99 -2.86
CA ARG A 6 16.85 -1.37 -2.02
C ARG A 6 16.30 -0.83 -0.71
N GLY A 7 14.98 -0.62 -0.61
CA GLY A 7 14.36 -0.01 0.56
C GLY A 7 14.83 1.44 0.73
N THR A 8 14.57 2.28 -0.28
CA THR A 8 14.89 3.71 -0.20
C THR A 8 13.66 4.58 -0.48
N GLY A 9 13.50 5.64 0.30
CA GLY A 9 12.36 6.54 0.20
C GLY A 9 11.04 5.85 0.54
N ARG A 10 9.96 6.22 -0.16
CA ARG A 10 8.62 5.66 0.07
C ARG A 10 8.23 4.56 -0.91
N PHE A 11 9.19 3.96 -1.63
CA PHE A 11 8.91 2.88 -2.56
C PHE A 11 8.95 1.53 -1.87
N PHE A 12 7.79 0.89 -1.77
CA PHE A 12 7.61 -0.43 -1.18
C PHE A 12 7.18 -1.42 -2.26
N ILE A 13 7.43 -2.71 -2.04
CA ILE A 13 6.84 -3.78 -2.85
C ILE A 13 5.66 -4.37 -2.07
N VAL A 14 4.49 -4.40 -2.70
CA VAL A 14 3.36 -5.22 -2.25
C VAL A 14 3.45 -6.57 -2.93
N ARG A 15 3.75 -7.61 -2.15
CA ARG A 15 3.72 -8.99 -2.62
C ARG A 15 2.32 -9.58 -2.33
N HIS A 16 1.67 -10.11 -3.36
CA HIS A 16 0.30 -10.63 -3.30
C HIS A 16 0.12 -11.84 -4.21
N VAL A 17 -0.99 -12.55 -4.05
CA VAL A 17 -1.33 -13.74 -4.84
C VAL A 17 -2.49 -13.41 -5.79
N GLY A 18 -2.33 -13.75 -7.07
CA GLY A 18 -3.38 -13.62 -8.07
C GLY A 18 -4.62 -14.41 -7.70
N ARG A 19 -5.77 -13.74 -7.52
CA ARG A 19 -7.04 -14.39 -7.12
C ARG A 19 -7.55 -15.45 -8.10
N THR A 20 -7.12 -15.38 -9.36
CA THR A 20 -7.51 -16.34 -10.41
C THR A 20 -6.40 -17.33 -10.74
N THR A 21 -5.14 -16.89 -10.71
CA THR A 21 -4.00 -17.69 -11.17
C THR A 21 -3.22 -18.37 -10.05
N GLY A 22 -3.41 -17.95 -8.80
CA GLY A 22 -2.58 -18.38 -7.66
C GLY A 22 -1.11 -17.92 -7.74
N THR A 23 -0.75 -17.13 -8.76
CA THR A 23 0.64 -16.68 -8.98
C THR A 23 1.02 -15.59 -7.99
N VAL A 24 2.25 -15.63 -7.46
CA VAL A 24 2.81 -14.56 -6.63
C VAL A 24 3.23 -13.39 -7.53
N TYR A 25 2.73 -12.20 -7.22
CA TYR A 25 3.07 -10.95 -7.90
C TYR A 25 3.70 -9.97 -6.92
N GLU A 26 4.53 -9.08 -7.47
CA GLU A 26 5.13 -7.97 -6.74
C GLU A 26 4.77 -6.66 -7.44
N THR A 27 4.14 -5.74 -6.70
CA THR A 27 3.69 -4.45 -7.22
C THR A 27 4.38 -3.32 -6.47
N PRO A 28 5.24 -2.51 -7.12
CA PRO A 28 5.85 -1.36 -6.48
C PRO A 28 4.81 -0.26 -6.24
N LEU A 29 4.67 0.18 -5.00
CA LEU A 29 3.78 1.28 -4.60
C LEU A 29 4.52 2.34 -3.78
N ILE A 30 3.97 3.55 -3.77
CA ILE A 30 4.34 4.58 -2.80
C ILE A 30 3.43 4.43 -1.59
N LEU A 31 4.01 4.20 -0.41
CA LEU A 31 3.27 4.06 0.84
C LEU A 31 3.72 5.08 1.88
N ALA A 32 2.79 5.54 2.70
CA ALA A 32 3.09 6.19 3.97
C ALA A 32 3.21 5.13 5.08
N VAL A 33 4.15 5.33 6.01
CA VAL A 33 4.31 4.47 7.18
C VAL A 33 3.57 5.11 8.35
N VAL A 34 2.75 4.33 9.04
CA VAL A 34 1.97 4.76 10.22
C VAL A 34 2.17 3.74 11.35
N PRO A 35 1.89 4.08 12.62
CA PRO A 35 2.09 3.16 13.75
C PRO A 35 1.40 1.80 13.59
N GLU A 36 0.25 1.77 12.90
CA GLU A 36 -0.57 0.58 12.68
C GLU A 36 -0.15 -0.24 11.44
N GLY A 37 0.78 0.27 10.62
CA GLY A 37 1.19 -0.36 9.36
C GLY A 37 1.49 0.66 8.27
N PHE A 38 0.74 0.63 7.17
CA PHE A 38 1.00 1.45 6.01
C PHE A 38 -0.28 2.07 5.44
N VAL A 39 -0.17 3.24 4.84
CA VAL A 39 -1.27 3.87 4.10
C VAL A 39 -0.92 3.90 2.62
N CYS A 40 -1.85 3.41 1.79
CA CYS A 40 -1.76 3.51 0.34
C CYS A 40 -2.86 4.41 -0.21
N GLU A 41 -2.54 5.11 -1.30
CA GLU A 41 -3.52 5.78 -2.15
C GLU A 41 -3.81 4.89 -3.36
N LEU A 42 -5.08 4.69 -3.69
CA LEU A 42 -5.49 3.89 -4.84
C LEU A 42 -5.52 4.73 -6.11
N THR A 43 -4.34 5.03 -6.68
CA THR A 43 -4.19 5.93 -7.83
C THR A 43 -5.06 5.54 -9.04
N TYR A 44 -5.28 4.24 -9.22
CA TYR A 44 -6.10 3.66 -10.30
C TYR A 44 -7.46 3.11 -9.82
N GLY A 45 -7.87 3.47 -8.60
CA GLY A 45 -9.11 3.02 -7.99
C GLY A 45 -9.09 1.56 -7.53
N GLU A 46 -10.25 1.10 -7.07
CA GLU A 46 -10.45 -0.22 -6.49
C GLU A 46 -10.43 -1.36 -7.52
N ASP A 47 -10.47 -1.05 -8.81
CA ASP A 47 -10.47 -2.06 -9.86
C ASP A 47 -9.07 -2.54 -10.23
N VAL A 48 -8.02 -1.90 -9.72
CA VAL A 48 -6.64 -2.27 -10.01
C VAL A 48 -6.34 -3.69 -9.52
N SER A 49 -5.69 -4.49 -10.39
CA SER A 49 -5.53 -5.93 -10.20
C SER A 49 -4.88 -6.30 -8.86
N TRP A 50 -3.83 -5.59 -8.44
CA TRP A 50 -3.15 -5.86 -7.16
C TRP A 50 -4.12 -5.70 -5.98
N TYR A 51 -4.93 -4.65 -5.97
CA TYR A 51 -5.84 -4.37 -4.87
C TYR A 51 -6.93 -5.42 -4.81
N ARG A 52 -7.55 -5.76 -5.95
CA ARG A 52 -8.53 -6.85 -6.03
C ARG A 52 -7.97 -8.20 -5.60
N ASN A 53 -6.71 -8.48 -5.89
CA ASN A 53 -6.02 -9.70 -5.44
C ASN A 53 -5.84 -9.72 -3.93
N VAL A 54 -5.35 -8.61 -3.35
CA VAL A 54 -5.16 -8.47 -1.91
C VAL A 54 -6.50 -8.55 -1.17
N MET A 55 -7.54 -7.89 -1.67
CA MET A 55 -8.89 -7.96 -1.08
C MET A 55 -9.47 -9.38 -1.14
N ALA A 56 -9.23 -10.13 -2.22
CA ALA A 56 -9.67 -11.52 -2.31
C ALA A 56 -8.91 -12.46 -1.35
N ALA A 57 -7.63 -12.19 -1.11
CA ALA A 57 -6.80 -12.97 -0.20
C ALA A 57 -6.95 -12.56 1.28
N GLY A 58 -7.44 -11.35 1.54
CA GLY A 58 -7.52 -10.73 2.87
C GLY A 58 -6.18 -10.34 3.48
N ARG A 59 -5.07 -10.55 2.76
CA ARG A 59 -3.70 -10.34 3.25
C ARG A 59 -2.72 -10.06 2.12
N CYS A 60 -1.58 -9.48 2.48
CA CYS A 60 -0.42 -9.34 1.60
C CYS A 60 0.86 -9.19 2.43
N THR A 61 2.00 -9.08 1.76
CA THR A 61 3.27 -8.77 2.41
C THR A 61 3.83 -7.47 1.85
N ILE A 62 4.15 -6.53 2.72
CA ILE A 62 4.93 -5.34 2.37
C ILE A 62 6.41 -5.66 2.51
N VAL A 63 7.18 -5.38 1.47
CA VAL A 63 8.61 -5.62 1.43
C VAL A 63 9.34 -4.29 1.23
N TYR A 64 10.29 -4.02 2.12
CA TYR A 64 11.16 -2.85 2.09
C TYR A 64 12.60 -3.25 2.39
N GLY A 65 13.44 -3.29 1.36
CA GLY A 65 14.80 -3.83 1.50
C GLY A 65 14.75 -5.31 1.90
N ALA A 66 15.33 -5.63 3.05
CA ALA A 66 15.32 -6.98 3.63
C ALA A 66 14.16 -7.21 4.64
N VAL A 67 13.38 -6.17 4.93
CA VAL A 67 12.28 -6.25 5.89
C VAL A 67 11.00 -6.66 5.16
N GLU A 68 10.34 -7.69 5.68
CA GLU A 68 9.03 -8.13 5.24
C GLU A 68 8.03 -7.94 6.39
N THR A 69 6.86 -7.37 6.09
CA THR A 69 5.80 -7.11 7.05
C THR A 69 4.50 -7.71 6.53
N GLU A 70 3.92 -8.62 7.30
CA GLU A 70 2.61 -9.20 6.98
C GLU A 70 1.50 -8.17 7.24
N ILE A 71 0.61 -8.04 6.26
CA ILE A 71 -0.61 -7.25 6.35
C ILE A 71 -1.78 -8.18 6.57
N VAL A 72 -2.48 -7.98 7.68
CA VAL A 72 -3.56 -8.85 8.14
C VAL A 72 -4.95 -8.27 7.91
N ALA A 73 -5.05 -6.97 7.58
CA ALA A 73 -6.30 -6.34 7.20
C ALA A 73 -6.06 -5.15 6.25
N ILE A 74 -7.06 -4.89 5.40
CA ILE A 74 -7.09 -3.76 4.48
C ILE A 74 -8.38 -2.98 4.76
N GLU A 75 -8.22 -1.79 5.32
CA GLU A 75 -9.34 -1.01 5.87
C GLU A 75 -9.50 0.31 5.09
N PRO A 76 -10.74 0.78 4.84
CA PRO A 76 -10.96 2.11 4.28
C PRO A 76 -10.42 3.18 5.23
N MET A 77 -9.82 4.22 4.67
CA MET A 77 -9.33 5.38 5.42
C MET A 77 -9.92 6.65 4.83
N THR A 78 -10.29 7.60 5.69
CA THR A 78 -10.84 8.89 5.23
C THR A 78 -9.79 9.67 4.43
N PRO A 79 -10.21 10.51 3.46
CA PRO A 79 -9.28 11.35 2.71
C PRO A 79 -8.40 12.21 3.61
N GLU A 80 -8.94 12.75 4.71
CA GLU A 80 -8.23 13.62 5.64
C GLU A 80 -7.10 12.87 6.35
N ALA A 81 -7.41 11.69 6.91
CA ALA A 81 -6.42 10.85 7.58
C ALA A 81 -5.38 10.31 6.59
N GLY A 82 -5.82 9.91 5.39
CA GLY A 82 -4.96 9.43 4.31
C GLY A 82 -3.96 10.49 3.89
N LEU A 83 -4.42 11.71 3.59
CA LEU A 83 -3.55 12.83 3.24
C LEU A 83 -2.57 13.17 4.38
N ALA A 84 -3.03 13.18 5.63
CA ALA A 84 -2.18 13.45 6.79
C ALA A 84 -1.04 12.42 6.93
N ALA A 85 -1.31 11.14 6.63
CA ALA A 85 -0.29 10.08 6.69
C ALA A 85 0.88 10.32 5.72
N PHE A 86 0.65 10.94 4.56
CA PHE A 86 1.70 11.28 3.61
C PHE A 86 2.50 12.54 4.00
N GLY A 87 2.00 13.38 4.90
CA GLY A 87 2.68 14.61 5.31
C GLY A 87 2.90 15.62 4.17
N PHE A 88 3.70 16.65 4.41
CA PHE A 88 4.05 17.68 3.42
C PHE A 88 5.42 17.37 2.78
N PRO A 89 5.60 17.56 1.46
CA PRO A 89 4.69 18.17 0.48
C PRO A 89 3.72 17.20 -0.23
N GLU A 90 3.83 15.89 -0.03
CA GLU A 90 3.07 14.89 -0.79
C GLU A 90 1.54 15.05 -0.65
N SER A 91 1.06 15.39 0.54
CA SER A 91 -0.37 15.69 0.78
C SER A 91 -0.89 16.83 -0.10
N LEU A 92 -0.08 17.84 -0.39
CA LEU A 92 -0.47 18.95 -1.27
C LEU A 92 -0.68 18.44 -2.70
N VAL A 93 0.26 17.62 -3.20
CA VAL A 93 0.18 17.02 -4.54
C VAL A 93 -1.04 16.11 -4.63
N LEU A 94 -1.26 15.23 -3.66
CA LEU A 94 -2.40 14.32 -3.62
C LEU A 94 -3.73 15.09 -3.58
N ARG A 95 -3.79 16.20 -2.82
CA ARG A 95 -4.96 17.07 -2.77
C ARG A 95 -5.24 17.75 -4.11
N ILE A 96 -4.22 18.29 -4.78
CA ILE A 96 -4.36 18.93 -6.11
C ILE A 96 -4.84 17.90 -7.14
N LEU A 97 -4.30 16.68 -7.10
CA LEU A 97 -4.71 15.56 -7.94
C LEU A 97 -6.07 14.95 -7.54
N ARG A 98 -6.74 15.52 -6.52
CA ARG A 98 -8.04 15.10 -5.99
C ARG A 98 -8.08 13.62 -5.62
N ARG A 99 -6.98 13.10 -5.07
CA ARG A 99 -6.91 11.72 -4.56
C ARG A 99 -7.71 11.62 -3.26
N ARG A 100 -8.64 10.67 -3.24
CA ARG A 100 -9.60 10.47 -2.13
C ARG A 100 -9.65 9.04 -1.64
N GLU A 101 -9.13 8.09 -2.43
CA GLU A 101 -9.19 6.67 -2.09
C GLU A 101 -7.93 6.25 -1.34
N PHE A 102 -8.05 6.16 -0.02
CA PHE A 102 -6.97 5.70 0.84
C PHE A 102 -7.36 4.40 1.54
N ARG A 103 -6.36 3.55 1.78
CA ARG A 103 -6.50 2.33 2.55
C ARG A 103 -5.40 2.23 3.60
N LEU A 104 -5.80 1.81 4.80
CA LEU A 104 -4.88 1.35 5.83
C LEU A 104 -4.60 -0.13 5.60
N LEU A 105 -3.33 -0.45 5.39
CA LEU A 105 -2.78 -1.79 5.36
C LEU A 105 -2.27 -2.08 6.77
N ARG A 106 -3.10 -2.76 7.57
CA ARG A 106 -2.79 -3.04 8.98
C ARG A 106 -1.75 -4.14 9.08
N ALA A 107 -0.62 -3.83 9.73
CA ALA A 107 0.41 -4.81 10.01
C ALA A 107 -0.07 -5.81 11.07
N GLY A 108 0.33 -7.08 10.92
CA GLY A 108 0.26 -8.05 12.00
C GLY A 108 1.11 -7.61 13.19
N ARG A 109 0.72 -7.95 14.41
CA ARG A 109 1.63 -7.81 15.55
C ARG A 109 2.86 -8.72 15.33
N PRO A 110 4.06 -8.28 15.74
CA PRO A 110 5.25 -9.12 15.73
C PRO A 110 5.09 -10.35 16.64
#